data_AF-A0A919GE65-F1
#
_entry.id   AF-A0A919GE65-F1
#
_cell.length_a   1.000
_cell.length_b   1.000
_cell.length_c   1.000
_cell.angle_alpha   90.00
_cell.angle_beta   90.00
_cell.angle_gamma   90.00
#
_symmetry.space_group_name_H-M   'P 1'
#
loop_
_entity.id
_entity.type
_entity.pdbx_description
1 polymer ?
#
loop_
_entity_poly.entity_id
_entity_poly.type
_entity_poly.pdbx_seq_one_letter_code
_entity_poly.pdbx_strand_id
1 'polypeptide(L)'
;MEPVVLTAGTALVGAMATDAWQQVREAVVAWWRRVRADGADSLESELAALRDGVVAARDQGDRDTEEALAAVWRLRFQQLLVQQPGTAAGLRALLDEHLLPALPPAEGSEARSVRMRAEAHDSARVYMAARDQHITGS
;
A
#
# COMPACT_ATOMS: atom_id res chain seq x y z
N MET A 1 -8.17 -16.91 1.35
CA MET A 1 -6.86 -16.23 1.39
C MET A 1 -6.88 -15.27 2.57
N GLU A 2 -5.86 -15.26 3.43
CA GLU A 2 -5.84 -14.35 4.57
C GLU A 2 -5.83 -12.87 4.11
N PRO A 3 -6.51 -11.96 4.81
CA PRO A 3 -6.60 -10.55 4.38
C PRO A 3 -5.23 -9.87 4.29
N VAL A 4 -4.29 -10.25 5.16
CA VAL A 4 -2.91 -9.71 5.13
C VAL A 4 -2.16 -10.05 3.84
N VAL A 5 -2.41 -11.24 3.27
CA VAL A 5 -1.76 -11.67 2.03
C VAL A 5 -2.20 -10.82 0.85
N LEU A 6 -3.51 -10.56 0.77
CA LEU A 6 -4.11 -9.72 -0.27
C LEU A 6 -3.48 -8.33 -0.25
N THR A 7 -3.49 -7.68 0.92
CA THR A 7 -2.97 -6.32 1.09
C THR A 7 -1.46 -6.25 0.90
N ALA A 8 -0.70 -7.23 1.40
CA ALA A 8 0.75 -7.26 1.25
C ALA A 8 1.20 -7.38 -0.22
N GLY A 9 0.53 -8.23 -1.02
CA GLY A 9 0.87 -8.35 -2.44
C GLY A 9 0.60 -7.06 -3.22
N THR A 10 -0.55 -6.42 -3.00
CA THR A 10 -0.89 -5.14 -3.63
C THR A 10 0.05 -4.02 -3.18
N ALA A 11 0.33 -3.94 -1.87
CA ALA A 11 1.19 -2.89 -1.32
C ALA A 11 2.64 -3.04 -1.78
N LEU A 12 3.15 -4.26 -1.91
CA LEU A 12 4.49 -4.52 -2.45
C LEU A 12 4.63 -4.02 -3.89
N VAL A 13 3.70 -4.40 -4.77
CA VAL A 13 3.70 -3.93 -6.17
C VAL A 13 3.52 -2.42 -6.22
N GLY A 14 2.59 -1.87 -5.44
CA GLY A 14 2.36 -0.44 -5.37
C GLY A 14 3.62 0.35 -4.95
N ALA A 15 4.41 -0.19 -4.02
CA ALA A 15 5.64 0.41 -3.53
C ALA A 15 6.84 0.24 -4.49
N MET A 16 6.83 -0.75 -5.39
CA MET A 16 7.89 -0.90 -6.41
C MET A 16 8.00 0.30 -7.35
N ALA A 17 6.87 0.96 -7.59
CA ALA A 17 6.81 2.16 -8.42
C ALA A 17 6.76 3.46 -7.60
N THR A 18 7.29 3.46 -6.37
CA THR A 18 7.52 4.66 -5.57
C THR A 18 9.01 4.87 -5.30
N ASP A 19 9.38 6.07 -4.89
CA ASP A 19 10.77 6.40 -4.53
C ASP A 19 11.23 5.65 -3.27
N ALA A 20 10.29 5.22 -2.43
CA ALA A 20 10.56 4.44 -1.22
C ALA A 20 10.91 2.97 -1.50
N TRP A 21 10.90 2.54 -2.77
CA TRP A 21 11.13 1.14 -3.17
C TRP A 21 12.40 0.53 -2.57
N GLN A 22 13.52 1.26 -2.53
CA GLN A 22 14.78 0.70 -2.02
C GLN A 22 14.65 0.26 -0.54
N GLN A 23 14.03 1.08 0.30
CA GLN A 23 13.79 0.77 1.72
C GLN A 23 12.83 -0.40 1.88
N VAL A 24 11.78 -0.45 1.05
CA VAL A 24 10.84 -1.59 1.04
C VAL A 24 11.54 -2.88 0.64
N ARG A 25 12.36 -2.87 -0.42
CA ARG A 25 13.11 -4.04 -0.88
C ARG A 25 14.00 -4.58 0.23
N GLU A 26 14.76 -3.70 0.89
CA GLU A 26 15.64 -4.07 2.00
C GLU A 26 14.86 -4.71 3.16
N ALA A 27 13.73 -4.12 3.54
CA ALA A 27 12.87 -4.65 4.60
C ALA A 27 12.29 -6.03 4.25
N VAL A 28 11.83 -6.20 3.00
CA VAL A 28 11.28 -7.48 2.50
C VAL A 28 12.37 -8.55 2.47
N VAL A 29 13.56 -8.25 1.96
CA VAL A 29 14.70 -9.20 1.92
C VAL A 29 15.16 -9.56 3.33
N ALA A 30 15.25 -8.59 4.24
CA ALA A 30 15.62 -8.83 5.63
C ALA A 30 14.59 -9.70 6.36
N TRP A 31 13.29 -9.45 6.14
CA TRP A 31 12.23 -10.30 6.65
C TRP A 31 12.31 -11.71 6.06
N TRP A 32 12.48 -11.82 4.74
CA TRP A 32 12.58 -13.12 4.08
C TRP A 32 13.75 -13.94 4.59
N ARG A 33 14.93 -13.35 4.76
CA ARG A 33 16.12 -14.02 5.35
C ARG A 33 15.84 -14.62 6.72
N ARG A 34 15.01 -13.95 7.54
CA ARG A 34 14.63 -14.46 8.88
C ARG A 34 13.67 -15.64 8.81
N VAL A 35 12.80 -15.68 7.79
CA VAL A 35 11.80 -16.73 7.62
C VAL A 35 12.33 -17.94 6.83
N ARG A 36 13.20 -17.67 5.85
CA ARG A 36 13.83 -18.66 4.98
C ARG A 36 15.20 -18.14 4.58
N ALA A 37 16.24 -18.72 5.19
CA ALA A 37 17.63 -18.35 4.90
C ALA A 37 18.04 -18.68 3.45
N ASP A 38 17.47 -19.75 2.89
CA ASP A 38 17.75 -20.17 1.51
C ASP A 38 17.06 -19.26 0.48
N GLY A 39 17.84 -18.75 -0.48
CA GLY A 39 17.33 -18.05 -1.66
C GLY A 39 17.01 -16.57 -1.47
N ALA A 40 17.44 -15.95 -0.37
CA ALA A 40 17.23 -14.52 -0.15
C ALA A 40 17.93 -13.62 -1.20
N ASP A 41 19.13 -14.00 -1.66
CA ASP A 41 19.84 -13.22 -2.69
C ASP A 41 19.17 -13.35 -4.06
N SER A 42 18.52 -14.50 -4.32
CA SER A 42 17.67 -14.70 -5.50
C SER A 42 16.42 -13.80 -5.45
N LEU A 43 15.81 -13.69 -4.26
CA LEU A 43 14.65 -12.82 -4.05
C LEU A 43 14.96 -11.36 -4.33
N GLU A 44 16.13 -10.87 -3.90
CA GLU A 44 16.53 -9.48 -4.14
C GLU A 44 16.63 -9.16 -5.64
N SER A 45 17.25 -10.06 -6.41
CA SER A 45 17.36 -9.92 -7.87
C SER A 45 15.99 -10.01 -8.56
N GLU A 46 15.13 -10.92 -8.10
CA GLU A 46 13.76 -11.07 -8.62
C GLU A 46 12.93 -9.81 -8.37
N LEU A 47 12.98 -9.26 -7.14
CA LEU A 47 12.32 -8.00 -6.78
C LEU A 47 12.80 -6.84 -7.65
N ALA A 48 14.11 -6.78 -7.95
CA ALA A 48 14.66 -5.76 -8.83
C ALA A 48 14.14 -5.88 -10.27
N ALA A 49 14.12 -7.09 -10.83
CA ALA A 49 13.59 -7.32 -12.18
C ALA A 49 12.08 -7.04 -12.28
N LEU A 50 11.33 -7.39 -11.24
CA LEU A 50 9.89 -7.12 -11.18
C LEU A 50 9.59 -5.63 -11.13
N ARG A 51 10.41 -4.85 -10.42
CA ARG A 51 10.25 -3.40 -10.35
C ARG A 51 10.28 -2.76 -11.74
N ASP A 52 11.17 -3.20 -12.63
CA ASP A 52 11.23 -2.67 -13.99
C ASP A 52 9.92 -2.92 -14.75
N GLY A 53 9.33 -4.11 -14.58
CA GLY A 53 8.00 -4.44 -15.14
C GLY A 53 6.87 -3.60 -14.56
N VAL A 54 6.86 -3.37 -13.23
CA VAL A 54 5.85 -2.53 -12.57
C VAL A 54 5.96 -1.06 -12.99
N VAL A 55 7.17 -0.52 -13.09
CA VAL A 55 7.38 0.86 -13.54
C VAL A 55 6.91 1.03 -14.98
N ALA A 56 7.26 0.09 -15.87
CA ALA A 56 6.80 0.11 -17.26
C ALA A 56 5.26 0.02 -17.37
N ALA A 57 4.63 -0.82 -16.55
CA ALA A 57 3.17 -0.94 -16.50
C ALA A 57 2.52 0.36 -16.01
N ARG A 58 3.06 1.00 -14.96
CA ARG A 58 2.57 2.30 -14.47
C ARG A 58 2.66 3.39 -15.52
N ASP A 59 3.80 3.49 -16.19
CA ASP A 59 4.02 4.50 -17.23
C ASP A 59 3.04 4.34 -18.41
N GLN A 60 2.60 3.11 -18.68
CA GLN A 60 1.61 2.78 -19.71
C GLN A 60 0.16 2.79 -19.21
N GLY A 61 -0.06 2.96 -17.90
CA GLY A 61 -1.39 2.83 -17.27
C GLY A 61 -1.96 1.41 -17.30
N ASP A 62 -1.10 0.39 -17.46
CA ASP A 62 -1.47 -1.03 -17.54
C ASP A 62 -1.72 -1.62 -16.14
N ARG A 63 -2.95 -1.41 -15.66
CA ARG A 63 -3.41 -1.93 -14.37
C ARG A 63 -3.54 -3.46 -14.34
N ASP A 64 -3.74 -4.10 -15.49
CA ASP A 64 -3.91 -5.55 -15.56
C ASP A 64 -2.58 -6.25 -15.28
N THR A 65 -1.48 -5.71 -15.82
CA THR A 65 -0.12 -6.19 -15.50
C THR A 65 0.22 -5.96 -14.03
N GLU A 66 -0.06 -4.79 -13.46
CA GLU A 66 0.15 -4.54 -12.03
C GLU A 66 -0.62 -5.53 -11.13
N GLU A 67 -1.90 -5.77 -11.44
CA GLU A 67 -2.75 -6.69 -10.67
C GLU A 67 -2.30 -8.15 -10.83
N ALA A 68 -1.85 -8.55 -12.03
CA ALA A 68 -1.27 -9.87 -12.25
C ALA A 68 0.02 -10.07 -11.42
N LEU A 69 0.90 -9.08 -11.37
CA LEU A 69 2.11 -9.11 -10.54
C LEU A 69 1.75 -9.16 -9.05
N ALA A 70 0.72 -8.42 -8.63
CA ALA A 70 0.23 -8.48 -7.25
C ALA A 70 -0.31 -9.88 -6.92
N ALA A 71 -1.05 -10.51 -7.84
CA ALA A 71 -1.57 -11.86 -7.68
C ALA A 71 -0.45 -12.90 -7.50
N VAL A 72 0.65 -12.79 -8.24
CA VAL A 72 1.83 -13.66 -8.08
C VAL A 72 2.39 -13.57 -6.66
N TRP A 73 2.56 -12.36 -6.13
CA TRP A 73 3.07 -12.16 -4.76
C TRP A 73 2.09 -12.62 -3.68
N ARG A 74 0.79 -12.41 -3.88
CA ARG A 74 -0.25 -12.94 -2.98
C ARG A 74 -0.14 -14.47 -2.88
N LEU A 75 0.00 -15.17 -4.00
CA LEU A 75 0.18 -16.62 -4.00
C LEU A 75 1.45 -17.03 -3.24
N ARG A 76 2.56 -16.32 -3.44
CA ARG A 76 3.83 -16.62 -2.78
C ARG A 76 3.78 -16.42 -1.27
N PHE A 77 3.20 -15.32 -0.81
CA PHE A 77 2.98 -15.09 0.62
C PHE A 77 2.04 -16.13 1.21
N GLN A 78 0.95 -16.48 0.52
CA GLN A 78 0.07 -17.55 0.97
C GLN A 78 0.80 -18.88 1.12
N GLN A 79 1.61 -19.26 0.13
CA GLN A 79 2.40 -20.49 0.20
C GLN A 79 3.37 -20.46 1.39
N LEU A 80 4.01 -19.32 1.65
CA LEU A 80 4.90 -19.16 2.79
C LEU A 80 4.15 -19.31 4.13
N LEU A 81 2.99 -18.69 4.28
CA LEU A 81 2.16 -18.80 5.49
C LEU A 81 1.65 -20.23 5.71
N VAL A 82 1.29 -20.94 4.63
CA VAL A 82 0.88 -22.36 4.73
C VAL A 82 2.03 -23.24 5.21
N GLN A 83 3.25 -22.99 4.73
CA GLN A 83 4.44 -23.74 5.15
C GLN A 83 4.94 -23.36 6.55
N GLN A 84 4.80 -22.08 6.93
CA GLN A 84 5.25 -21.54 8.21
C GLN A 84 4.22 -20.57 8.80
N PRO A 85 3.17 -21.09 9.48
CA PRO A 85 2.09 -20.25 10.01
C PRO A 85 2.55 -19.16 10.99
N GLY A 86 3.64 -19.40 11.73
CA GLY A 86 4.21 -18.44 12.69
C GLY A 86 4.73 -17.13 12.05
N THR A 87 4.81 -17.07 10.72
CA THR A 87 5.34 -15.91 9.99
C THR A 87 4.27 -14.86 9.69
N ALA A 88 2.98 -15.17 9.94
CA ALA A 88 1.85 -14.27 9.70
C ALA A 88 1.97 -12.94 10.46
N ALA A 89 2.42 -12.99 11.72
CA ALA A 89 2.66 -11.78 12.52
C ALA A 89 3.80 -10.93 11.91
N GLY A 90 4.86 -11.58 11.44
CA GLY A 90 5.98 -10.89 10.79
C GLY A 90 5.57 -10.26 9.46
N LEU A 91 4.73 -10.93 8.66
CA LEU A 91 4.20 -10.35 7.41
C LEU A 91 3.31 -9.14 7.69
N ARG A 92 2.51 -9.18 8.77
CA ARG A 92 1.68 -8.05 9.18
C ARG A 92 2.52 -6.86 9.64
N ALA A 93 3.56 -7.10 10.44
CA ALA A 93 4.51 -6.05 10.83
C ALA A 93 5.21 -5.44 9.60
N LEU A 94 5.69 -6.27 8.66
CA LEU A 94 6.28 -5.80 7.40
C LEU A 94 5.30 -4.94 6.59
N LEU A 95 4.03 -5.34 6.54
CA LEU A 95 2.98 -4.59 5.87
C LEU A 95 2.78 -3.21 6.50
N ASP A 96 2.58 -3.17 7.81
CA ASP A 96 2.20 -1.95 8.52
C ASP A 96 3.38 -0.97 8.67
N GLU A 97 4.60 -1.48 8.86
CA GLU A 97 5.78 -0.65 9.13
C GLU A 97 6.52 -0.20 7.87
N HIS A 98 6.43 -0.96 6.76
CA HIS A 98 7.24 -0.70 5.58
C HIS A 98 6.45 -0.60 4.28
N LEU A 99 5.49 -1.50 4.02
CA LEU A 99 4.78 -1.53 2.73
C LEU A 99 3.74 -0.41 2.63
N LEU A 100 2.83 -0.28 3.62
CA LEU A 100 1.78 0.75 3.58
C LEU A 100 2.34 2.18 3.64
N PRO A 101 3.35 2.50 4.48
CA PRO A 101 3.93 3.85 4.52
C PRO A 101 4.65 4.27 3.24
N ALA A 102 5.08 3.30 2.42
CA ALA A 102 5.77 3.55 1.16
C ALA A 102 4.83 3.86 -0.02
N LEU A 103 3.52 3.66 0.16
CA LEU A 103 2.53 3.97 -0.86
C LEU A 103 2.18 5.47 -0.83
N PRO A 104 1.95 6.09 -1.99
CA PRO A 104 1.35 7.41 -2.00
C PRO A 104 -0.01 7.35 -1.30
N PRO A 105 -0.40 8.40 -0.55
CA PRO A 105 -1.74 8.48 -0.01
C PRO A 105 -2.72 8.27 -1.16
N ALA A 106 -3.62 7.29 -1.03
CA ALA A 106 -4.55 6.95 -2.10
C ALA A 106 -5.30 8.22 -2.52
N GLU A 107 -5.06 8.69 -3.75
CA GLU A 107 -5.61 9.94 -4.29
C GLU A 107 -7.16 9.93 -4.39
N GLY A 108 -7.84 8.88 -3.90
CA GLY A 108 -9.29 8.75 -3.82
C GLY A 108 -9.85 8.40 -2.44
N SER A 109 -9.05 8.41 -1.35
CA SER A 109 -9.53 8.13 0.01
C SER A 109 -9.44 9.33 0.95
N GLU A 110 -9.57 10.55 0.41
CA GLU A 110 -9.98 11.72 1.18
C GLU A 110 -11.51 11.91 1.15
N ALA A 111 -12.26 10.85 1.46
CA ALA A 111 -13.42 11.05 2.33
C ALA A 111 -12.91 11.06 3.77
N ARG A 112 -12.00 12.01 4.08
CA ARG A 112 -11.78 12.46 5.45
C ARG A 112 -13.18 12.87 5.90
N SER A 113 -13.81 12.06 6.76
CA SER A 113 -15.20 12.30 7.16
C SER A 113 -15.23 13.59 7.99
N VAL A 114 -15.43 14.70 7.29
CA VAL A 114 -15.52 16.03 7.90
C VAL A 114 -16.92 16.09 8.51
N ARG A 115 -17.03 15.66 9.78
CA ARG A 115 -18.26 15.79 10.56
C ARG A 115 -18.32 17.21 11.13
N MET A 116 -18.96 18.12 10.41
CA MET A 116 -19.19 19.49 10.88
C MET A 116 -20.50 19.56 11.65
N ARG A 117 -20.44 19.94 12.93
CA ARG A 117 -21.62 20.25 13.73
C ARG A 117 -21.62 21.74 14.00
N ALA A 118 -22.68 22.43 13.59
CA ALA A 118 -22.96 23.79 13.99
C ALA A 118 -24.20 23.80 14.88
N GLU A 119 -24.08 24.46 16.03
CA GLU A 119 -25.21 24.84 16.86
C GLU A 119 -25.27 26.37 16.86
N ALA A 120 -26.44 26.91 16.53
CA ALA A 120 -26.70 28.33 16.43
C ALA A 120 -27.88 28.68 17.33
N HIS A 121 -27.78 29.80 18.03
CA HIS A 121 -28.82 30.32 18.91
C HIS A 121 -29.12 31.76 18.49
N ASP A 122 -30.38 32.20 18.63
CA ASP A 122 -30.90 33.50 18.17
C ASP A 122 -30.80 33.73 16.64
N SER A 123 -30.70 34.99 16.18
CA SER A 123 -30.68 35.36 14.74
C SER A 123 -29.31 35.19 14.07
N ALA A 124 -28.69 34.02 14.20
CA ALA A 124 -27.38 33.72 13.59
C ALA A 124 -27.50 32.97 12.24
N ARG A 125 -26.62 33.29 11.29
CA ARG A 125 -26.46 32.57 10.01
C ARG A 125 -25.13 31.83 10.03
N VAL A 126 -25.17 30.50 9.89
CA VAL A 126 -23.97 29.67 9.81
C VAL A 126 -23.70 29.23 8.38
N TYR A 127 -22.47 29.42 7.95
CA TYR A 127 -21.94 28.99 6.66
C TYR A 127 -20.81 28.00 6.92
N MET A 128 -20.96 26.76 6.44
CA MET A 128 -19.94 25.72 6.58
C MET A 128 -19.66 25.11 5.21
N ALA A 129 -18.39 25.08 4.83
CA ALA A 129 -17.89 24.34 3.67
C ALA A 129 -16.59 23.62 4.04
N ALA A 130 -16.40 22.42 3.52
CA ALA A 130 -15.26 21.57 3.88
C ALA A 130 -14.00 21.82 3.02
N ARG A 131 -14.09 22.60 1.94
CA ARG A 131 -12.92 22.96 1.12
C ARG A 131 -12.91 24.44 0.74
N ASP A 132 -13.76 24.91 -0.17
CA ASP A 132 -13.78 26.32 -0.56
C ASP A 132 -15.20 26.90 -0.51
N GLN A 133 -15.35 28.07 0.11
CA GLN A 133 -16.60 28.83 0.11
C GLN A 133 -16.35 30.25 -0.38
N HIS A 134 -16.97 30.59 -1.52
CA HIS A 134 -17.00 31.96 -2.02
C HIS A 134 -18.38 32.56 -1.75
N ILE A 135 -18.45 33.52 -0.83
CA ILE A 135 -19.70 34.23 -0.50
C ILE A 135 -19.60 35.63 -1.09
N THR A 136 -20.31 35.90 -2.18
CA THR A 136 -20.52 37.27 -2.68
C THR A 136 -21.73 37.87 -1.99
N GLY A 137 -21.50 38.89 -1.16
CA GLY A 137 -22.58 39.68 -0.56
C GLY A 137 -23.17 40.66 -1.58
N SER A 138 -24.49 40.84 -1.55
CA SER A 138 -25.22 41.92 -2.23
C SER A 138 -25.37 43.14 -1.34
#